data_AF-A0A351SHT8-F1
#
_entry.id   AF-A0A351SHT8-F1
#
_cell.length_a   1.000
_cell.length_b   1.000
_cell.length_c   1.000
_cell.angle_alpha   90.00
_cell.angle_beta   90.00
_cell.angle_gamma   90.00
#
_symmetry.space_group_name_H-M   'P 1'
#
loop_
_entity.id
_entity.type
_entity.pdbx_description
1 polymer ?
#
loop_
_entity_poly.entity_id
_entity_poly.type
_entity_poly.pdbx_seq_one_letter_code
_entity_poly.pdbx_strand_id
1 'polypeptide(L)'
;DEPFGALDALTRAHMQDSLMEIQNELKNTVIMITHDVDEAVLLSDRIVMMTNGPAATIGEILEINLERPRDRLALAEDSDYTHLRSEVLRFLYEKQRKVENLASVKKSKAKKRNDKNQHHAA
;
A
#
# COMPACT_ATOMS: atom_id res chain seq x y z
N ASP A 1 -11.20 5.15 7.26
CA ASP A 1 -9.77 4.91 7.09
C ASP A 1 -9.49 3.54 7.69
N GLU A 2 -9.01 2.58 6.92
CA GLU A 2 -8.82 1.17 7.30
C GLU A 2 -10.05 0.48 7.93
N PRO A 3 -11.13 0.26 7.16
CA PRO A 3 -12.41 -0.21 7.69
C PRO A 3 -12.37 -1.61 8.31
N PHE A 4 -11.38 -2.44 7.94
CA PHE A 4 -11.31 -3.84 8.35
C PHE A 4 -10.13 -4.16 9.29
N GLY A 5 -9.27 -3.17 9.57
CA GLY A 5 -8.03 -3.40 10.32
C GLY A 5 -8.21 -3.88 11.76
N ALA A 6 -9.37 -3.58 12.37
CA ALA A 6 -9.70 -3.98 13.74
C ALA A 6 -10.41 -5.34 13.85
N LEU A 7 -10.68 -6.01 12.74
CA LEU A 7 -11.46 -7.26 12.70
C LEU A 7 -10.56 -8.49 12.71
N ASP A 8 -11.06 -9.59 13.28
CA ASP A 8 -10.43 -10.90 13.10
C ASP A 8 -10.55 -11.39 11.65
N ALA A 9 -9.80 -12.43 11.30
CA ALA A 9 -9.68 -12.88 9.91
C ALA A 9 -11.02 -13.32 9.29
N LEU A 10 -11.88 -14.03 10.04
CA LEU A 10 -13.13 -14.54 9.49
C LEU A 10 -14.17 -13.43 9.37
N THR A 11 -14.28 -12.59 10.41
CA THR A 11 -15.18 -11.43 10.37
C THR A 11 -14.77 -10.45 9.27
N ARG A 12 -13.46 -10.21 9.10
CA ARG A 12 -12.92 -9.40 8.01
C ARG A 12 -13.32 -9.96 6.65
N ALA A 13 -13.12 -11.27 6.42
CA ALA A 13 -13.49 -11.89 5.15
C ALA A 13 -14.97 -11.70 4.84
N HIS A 14 -15.85 -11.96 5.82
CA HIS A 14 -17.28 -11.79 5.65
C HIS A 14 -17.68 -10.34 5.31
N MET A 15 -17.11 -9.36 6.01
CA MET A 15 -17.39 -7.94 5.76
C MET A 15 -16.91 -7.48 4.38
N GLN A 16 -15.78 -8.01 3.91
CA GLN A 16 -15.27 -7.75 2.57
C GLN A 16 -16.20 -8.32 1.49
N ASP A 17 -16.71 -9.53 1.70
CA ASP A 17 -17.66 -10.16 0.78
C ASP A 17 -18.97 -9.36 0.72
N SER A 18 -19.51 -8.95 1.86
CA SER A 18 -20.69 -8.06 1.92
C SER A 18 -20.46 -6.72 1.23
N LEU A 19 -19.25 -6.13 1.36
CA LEU A 19 -18.91 -4.91 0.64
C LEU A 19 -18.96 -5.11 -0.88
N MET A 20 -18.41 -6.22 -1.37
CA MET A 20 -18.43 -6.56 -2.80
C MET A 20 -19.86 -6.76 -3.30
N GLU A 21 -20.71 -7.47 -2.55
CA GLU A 21 -22.12 -7.68 -2.88
C GLU A 21 -22.89 -6.36 -2.97
N ILE A 22 -22.79 -5.53 -1.93
CA ILE A 22 -23.48 -4.23 -1.86
C ILE A 22 -23.00 -3.31 -2.98
N GLN A 23 -21.70 -3.23 -3.24
CA GLN A 23 -21.16 -2.42 -4.32
C GLN A 23 -21.62 -2.94 -5.69
N ASN A 24 -21.70 -4.25 -5.86
CA ASN A 24 -22.18 -4.86 -7.10
C ASN A 24 -23.67 -4.59 -7.34
N GLU A 25 -24.48 -4.50 -6.28
CA GLU A 25 -25.90 -4.14 -6.37
C GLU A 25 -26.10 -2.63 -6.61
N LEU A 26 -25.46 -1.78 -5.80
CA LEU A 26 -25.67 -0.33 -5.82
C LEU A 26 -24.90 0.39 -6.92
N LYS A 27 -23.85 -0.23 -7.47
CA LYS A 27 -22.94 0.35 -8.48
C LYS A 27 -22.38 1.72 -8.09
N ASN A 28 -22.22 1.96 -6.80
CA ASN A 28 -21.64 3.19 -6.27
C ASN A 28 -20.11 3.21 -6.44
N THR A 29 -19.56 4.42 -6.51
CA THR A 29 -18.11 4.61 -6.44
C THR A 29 -17.66 4.49 -4.99
N VAL A 30 -16.75 3.57 -4.71
CA VAL A 30 -16.19 3.33 -3.37
C VAL A 30 -14.73 3.72 -3.36
N ILE A 31 -14.32 4.48 -2.34
CA ILE A 31 -12.91 4.76 -2.05
C ILE A 31 -12.60 4.15 -0.68
N MET A 32 -11.59 3.30 -0.65
CA MET A 32 -11.11 2.65 0.56
C MET A 32 -9.62 2.93 0.73
N ILE A 33 -9.21 3.11 1.98
CA ILE A 33 -7.81 3.18 2.39
C ILE A 33 -7.52 1.91 3.18
N THR A 34 -6.45 1.21 2.83
CA THR A 34 -5.98 0.00 3.51
C THR A 34 -4.46 -0.07 3.48
N HIS A 35 -3.88 -0.72 4.48
CA HIS A 35 -2.48 -1.13 4.50
C HIS A 35 -2.27 -2.60 4.07
N ASP A 36 -3.36 -3.34 3.84
CA ASP A 36 -3.32 -4.75 3.45
C ASP A 36 -3.31 -4.87 1.91
N VAL A 37 -2.28 -5.55 1.39
CA VAL A 37 -2.11 -5.75 -0.05
C VAL A 37 -3.18 -6.67 -0.63
N ASP A 38 -3.54 -7.72 0.09
CA ASP A 38 -4.52 -8.70 -0.37
C ASP A 38 -5.91 -8.05 -0.43
N GLU A 39 -6.25 -7.17 0.52
CA GLU A 39 -7.47 -6.35 0.44
C GLU A 39 -7.48 -5.43 -0.79
N ALA A 40 -6.36 -4.74 -1.04
CA ALA A 40 -6.25 -3.78 -2.12
C ALA A 40 -6.48 -4.45 -3.48
N VAL A 41 -5.84 -5.60 -3.72
CA VAL A 41 -6.00 -6.36 -4.98
C VAL A 41 -7.38 -6.98 -5.08
N LEU A 42 -7.89 -7.56 -4.00
CA LEU A 42 -9.19 -8.23 -4.01
C LEU A 42 -10.34 -7.25 -4.30
N LEU A 43 -10.37 -6.09 -3.64
CA LEU A 43 -11.56 -5.22 -3.64
C LEU A 43 -11.56 -4.14 -4.71
N SER A 44 -10.39 -3.76 -5.22
CA SER A 44 -10.23 -2.54 -6.02
C SER A 44 -10.21 -2.81 -7.52
N ASP A 45 -10.81 -1.92 -8.30
CA ASP A 45 -10.57 -1.87 -9.76
C ASP A 45 -9.27 -1.10 -10.08
N ARG A 46 -8.88 -0.19 -9.17
CA ARG A 46 -7.66 0.62 -9.25
C ARG A 46 -7.05 0.80 -7.87
N ILE A 47 -5.74 0.61 -7.76
CA ILE A 47 -4.98 0.86 -6.54
C ILE A 47 -4.13 2.11 -6.74
N VAL A 48 -4.33 3.11 -5.89
CA VAL A 48 -3.50 4.33 -5.87
C VAL A 48 -2.49 4.21 -4.74
N MET A 49 -1.24 3.97 -5.08
CA MET A 49 -0.16 3.82 -4.12
C MET A 49 0.51 5.17 -3.84
N MET A 50 0.62 5.52 -2.57
CA MET A 50 1.17 6.82 -2.15
C MET A 50 2.65 6.73 -1.75
N THR A 51 3.37 7.83 -1.88
CA THR A 51 4.74 7.97 -1.36
C THR A 51 4.73 8.27 0.15
N ASN A 52 5.80 7.92 0.85
CA ASN A 52 5.91 8.12 2.31
C ASN A 52 6.06 9.59 2.74
N GLY A 53 5.58 9.90 3.95
CA GLY A 53 5.88 11.13 4.69
C GLY A 53 4.80 12.22 4.61
N PRO A 54 4.98 13.33 5.35
CA PRO A 54 3.98 14.41 5.48
C PRO A 54 3.72 15.20 4.18
N ALA A 55 4.56 15.00 3.15
CA ALA A 55 4.37 15.53 1.80
C ALA A 55 4.09 14.39 0.80
N ALA A 56 3.35 13.37 1.24
CA ALA A 56 2.97 12.23 0.43
C ALA A 56 2.28 12.68 -0.86
N THR A 57 2.68 12.06 -1.97
CA THR A 57 2.11 12.27 -3.30
C THR A 57 1.70 10.91 -3.87
N ILE A 58 0.96 10.93 -4.98
CA ILE A 58 0.68 9.70 -5.72
C ILE A 58 2.01 9.19 -6.30
N GLY A 59 2.39 7.97 -5.93
CA GLY A 59 3.59 7.34 -6.44
C GLY A 59 3.31 6.54 -7.71
N GLU A 60 2.28 5.70 -7.68
CA GLU A 60 1.91 4.83 -8.80
C GLU A 60 0.42 4.50 -8.74
N ILE A 61 -0.19 4.24 -9.89
CA ILE A 61 -1.57 3.80 -10.03
C ILE A 61 -1.55 2.47 -10.76
N LEU A 62 -2.03 1.41 -10.12
CA LEU A 62 -2.14 0.08 -10.69
C LEU A 62 -3.61 -0.20 -11.06
N GLU A 63 -3.85 -0.64 -12.28
CA GLU A 63 -5.17 -1.11 -12.73
C GLU A 63 -5.31 -2.61 -12.46
N ILE A 64 -6.46 -3.01 -11.91
CA ILE A 64 -6.74 -4.39 -11.50
C ILE A 64 -7.72 -4.99 -12.50
N ASN A 65 -7.17 -5.60 -13.55
CA ASN A 65 -7.92 -6.23 -14.63
C ASN A 65 -8.38 -7.66 -14.27
N LEU A 66 -8.85 -7.85 -13.03
CA LEU A 66 -9.45 -9.10 -12.57
C LEU A 66 -10.98 -8.97 -12.67
N GLU A 67 -11.61 -9.90 -13.39
CA GLU A 67 -13.05 -9.93 -13.56
C GLU A 67 -13.78 -10.11 -12.21
N ARG A 68 -14.97 -9.51 -12.10
CA ARG A 68 -15.88 -9.71 -10.96
C ARG A 68 -16.93 -10.75 -11.35
N PRO A 69 -17.39 -11.63 -10.43
CA PRO A 69 -17.09 -11.65 -8.99
C PRO A 69 -15.73 -12.27 -8.67
N ARG A 70 -15.05 -11.69 -7.67
CA ARG A 70 -13.73 -12.11 -7.22
C ARG A 70 -13.86 -13.03 -6.02
N ASP A 71 -13.68 -14.32 -6.25
CA ASP A 71 -13.67 -15.32 -5.19
C ASP A 71 -12.24 -15.50 -4.66
N ARG A 72 -12.08 -15.37 -3.34
CA ARG A 72 -10.77 -15.40 -2.69
C ARG A 72 -10.05 -16.74 -2.84
N LEU A 73 -10.79 -17.85 -2.81
CA LEU A 73 -10.22 -19.19 -2.91
C LEU A 73 -9.83 -19.48 -4.36
N ALA A 74 -10.64 -19.05 -5.33
CA ALA A 74 -10.35 -19.19 -6.75
C ALA A 74 -9.14 -18.33 -7.16
N LEU A 75 -9.05 -17.10 -6.64
CA LEU A 75 -7.95 -16.18 -6.94
C LEU A 75 -6.62 -16.55 -6.28
N ALA A 76 -6.62 -17.38 -5.23
CA ALA A 76 -5.40 -17.75 -4.53
C ALA A 76 -4.38 -18.47 -5.44
N GLU A 77 -4.86 -19.21 -6.44
CA GLU A 77 -4.05 -19.93 -7.43
C GLU A 77 -3.94 -19.16 -8.76
N ASP A 78 -4.55 -17.98 -8.87
CA ASP A 78 -4.57 -17.18 -10.09
C ASP A 78 -3.23 -16.45 -10.31
N SER A 79 -2.68 -16.59 -11.52
CA SER A 79 -1.39 -16.00 -11.88
C SER A 79 -1.43 -14.48 -11.95
N ASP A 80 -2.53 -13.91 -12.41
CA ASP A 80 -2.70 -12.46 -12.55
C ASP A 80 -2.88 -11.83 -11.17
N TYR A 81 -3.64 -12.47 -10.28
CA TYR A 81 -3.73 -12.05 -8.87
C TYR A 81 -2.35 -12.04 -8.21
N THR A 82 -1.59 -13.12 -8.38
CA THR A 82 -0.23 -13.23 -7.83
C THR A 82 0.72 -12.17 -8.41
N HIS A 83 0.59 -11.87 -9.70
CA HIS A 83 1.39 -10.83 -10.36
C HIS A 83 1.07 -9.44 -9.82
N LEU A 84 -0.22 -9.08 -9.74
CA LEU A 84 -0.68 -7.78 -9.23
C LEU A 84 -0.26 -7.56 -7.77
N ARG A 85 -0.37 -8.61 -6.95
CA ARG A 85 0.12 -8.59 -5.57
C ARG A 85 1.62 -8.32 -5.49
N SER A 86 2.39 -8.94 -6.39
CA SER A 86 3.84 -8.74 -6.47
C SER A 86 4.21 -7.32 -6.90
N GLU A 87 3.45 -6.71 -7.82
CA GLU A 87 3.61 -5.31 -8.24
C GLU A 87 3.43 -4.34 -7.06
N VAL A 88 2.35 -4.50 -6.30
CA VAL A 88 2.09 -3.67 -5.11
C VAL A 88 3.21 -3.84 -4.07
N LEU A 89 3.60 -5.07 -3.76
CA LEU A 89 4.69 -5.33 -2.82
C LEU A 89 6.01 -4.72 -3.30
N ARG A 90 6.34 -4.85 -4.59
CA ARG A 90 7.55 -4.27 -5.17
C ARG A 90 7.59 -2.77 -4.96
N PHE A 91 6.50 -2.07 -5.26
CA PHE A 91 6.39 -0.63 -5.03
C PHE A 91 6.67 -0.27 -3.56
N LEU A 92 6.01 -0.97 -2.62
CA LEU A 92 6.15 -0.71 -1.19
C LEU A 92 7.60 -0.91 -0.71
N TYR A 93 8.25 -1.99 -1.12
CA TYR A 93 9.65 -2.28 -0.76
C TYR A 93 10.64 -1.27 -1.36
N GLU A 94 10.50 -0.91 -2.63
CA GLU A 94 11.39 0.07 -3.27
C GLU A 94 11.34 1.44 -2.60
N LYS A 95 10.15 1.84 -2.14
CA LYS A 95 9.95 3.14 -1.49
C LYS A 95 10.44 3.13 -0.04
N GLN A 96 10.26 2.03 0.72
CA GLN A 96 10.88 1.89 2.04
C GLN A 96 12.41 2.01 1.95
N ARG A 97 13.05 1.29 1.01
CA ARG A 97 14.51 1.34 0.81
C ARG A 97 15.02 2.75 0.46
N LYS A 98 14.29 3.50 -0.37
CA LYS A 98 14.66 4.90 -0.71
C LYS A 98 14.58 5.83 0.50
N VAL A 99 13.60 5.64 1.38
CA VAL A 99 13.46 6.43 2.61
C VAL A 99 14.60 6.15 3.59
N GLU A 100 14.95 4.88 3.81
CA GLU A 100 16.07 4.50 4.68
C GLU A 100 17.40 5.10 4.19
N ASN A 101 17.65 5.04 2.87
CA ASN A 101 18.84 5.64 2.26
C ASN A 101 18.89 7.17 2.39
N LEU A 102 17.76 7.87 2.24
CA LEU A 102 17.71 9.32 2.43
C LEU A 102 17.90 9.72 3.90
N ALA A 103 17.33 8.95 4.83
CA ALA A 103 17.47 9.18 6.26
C ALA A 103 18.92 8.95 6.75
N SER A 104 19.58 7.91 6.25
CA SER A 104 20.99 7.61 6.56
C SER A 104 21.94 8.68 5.99
N VAL A 105 21.68 9.18 4.79
CA VAL A 105 22.43 10.30 4.18
C VAL A 105 22.22 11.61 4.95
N LYS A 106 20.99 11.92 5.40
CA LYS A 106 20.74 13.11 6.23
C LYS A 106 21.45 13.03 7.59
N LYS A 107 21.42 11.88 8.28
CA LYS A 107 22.14 11.68 9.55
C LYS A 107 23.67 11.84 9.40
N SER A 108 24.26 11.28 8.35
CA SER A 108 25.71 11.40 8.09
C SER A 108 26.15 12.83 7.74
N LYS A 109 25.35 13.58 6.97
CA LYS A 109 25.61 15.01 6.69
C LYS A 109 25.48 15.90 7.93
N ALA A 110 24.50 15.64 8.80
CA ALA A 110 24.34 16.37 10.05
C ALA A 110 25.54 16.13 11.00
N LYS A 111 26.02 14.89 11.10
CA LYS A 111 27.20 14.54 11.90
C LYS A 111 28.48 15.24 11.39
N LYS A 112 28.74 15.23 10.08
CA LYS A 112 29.89 15.94 9.46
C LYS A 112 29.85 17.46 9.65
N ARG A 113 28.66 18.07 9.74
CA ARG A 113 28.53 19.52 10.01
C ARG A 113 28.89 19.87 11.45
N ASN A 114 28.53 19.01 12.42
CA ASN A 114 28.89 19.24 13.82
C ASN A 114 30.40 19.12 14.06
N ASP A 115 31.07 18.12 13.47
CA ASP A 115 32.53 17.97 13.62
C ASP A 115 33.31 19.15 13.01
N LYS A 116 32.84 19.73 11.90
CA LYS A 116 33.49 20.90 11.27
C LYS A 116 33.36 22.19 12.08
N ASN A 117 32.26 22.37 12.81
CA ASN A 117 32.07 23.57 13.64
C ASN A 117 32.86 23.52 14.96
N GLN A 118 33.27 22.34 15.43
CA GLN A 118 34.09 22.20 16.63
C GLN A 118 35.58 22.50 16.40
N HIS A 119 36.07 22.37 15.16
CA HIS A 119 37.49 22.60 14.83
C HIS A 119 37.84 24.04 14.43
N HIS A 120 36.88 24.95 14.28
CA HIS A 120 37.12 26.36 13.94
C HIS A 120 36.99 27.33 15.14
N ALA A 121 36.75 26.81 16.35
CA ALA A 121 36.52 27.61 17.56
C ALA A 121 37.67 27.57 18.59
N ALA A 122 38.88 27.19 18.16
CA ALA A 122 40.10 27.19 18.98
C ALA A 122 41.13 28.17 18.41
#